data_AF-A0A9Q3Q8P2-F1
#
_entry.id   AF-A0A9Q3Q8P2-F1
#
_cell.length_a   1.000
_cell.length_b   1.000
_cell.length_c   1.000
_cell.angle_alpha   90.00
_cell.angle_beta   90.00
_cell.angle_gamma   90.00
#
_symmetry.space_group_name_H-M   'P 1'
#
loop_
_entity.id
_entity.type
_entity.pdbx_description
1 polymer ?
#
loop_
_entity_poly.entity_id
_entity_poly.type
_entity_poly.pdbx_seq_one_letter_code
_entity_poly.pdbx_strand_id
1 'polypeptide(L)'
;MVGDFRALNTYTIPDRYPVPRIHETLTQLSQAKFITAMDALKGSHQNILTDNFKMLLRIIVHCGIFQYLRIPFGIKNAPSHYQKMINTIFLEELSEGWLIISIDDIIV
;
A
#
# COMPACT_ATOMS: atom_id res chain seq x y z
N MET A 1 10.15 5.67 -14.10
CA MET A 1 9.39 6.86 -14.57
C MET A 1 8.52 7.32 -13.41
N VAL A 2 8.66 8.58 -13.00
CA VAL A 2 7.99 9.13 -11.81
C VAL A 2 7.12 10.30 -12.27
N GLY A 3 5.83 10.26 -11.97
CA GLY A 3 4.91 11.39 -12.19
C GLY A 3 4.93 12.35 -11.01
N ASP A 4 4.72 13.65 -11.27
CA ASP A 4 4.48 14.63 -10.21
C ASP A 4 2.98 14.69 -9.89
N PHE A 5 2.59 14.04 -8.80
CA PHE A 5 1.21 13.96 -8.34
C PHE A 5 0.87 14.96 -7.23
N ARG A 6 1.73 15.94 -6.94
CA ARG A 6 1.49 16.90 -5.83
C ARG A 6 0.18 17.65 -5.98
N ALA A 7 -0.13 18.15 -7.18
CA ALA A 7 -1.38 18.84 -7.46
C ALA A 7 -2.60 17.91 -7.26
N LEU A 8 -2.55 16.70 -7.82
CA LEU A 8 -3.61 15.70 -7.65
C LEU A 8 -3.82 15.36 -6.16
N ASN A 9 -2.74 15.19 -5.42
CA ASN A 9 -2.78 14.90 -4.00
C ASN A 9 -3.47 16.01 -3.20
N THR A 10 -3.29 17.30 -3.56
CA THR A 10 -3.97 18.43 -2.89
C THR A 10 -5.49 18.32 -2.98
N TYR A 11 -6.03 17.90 -4.13
CA TYR A 11 -7.47 17.72 -4.33
C TYR A 11 -8.00 16.35 -3.88
N THR A 12 -7.12 15.42 -3.54
CA THR A 12 -7.49 14.08 -3.08
C THR A 12 -7.81 14.10 -1.59
N ILE A 13 -9.03 13.66 -1.25
CA ILE A 13 -9.46 13.46 0.14
C ILE A 13 -8.58 12.36 0.75
N PRO A 14 -7.91 12.62 1.90
CA PRO A 14 -7.04 11.64 2.52
C PRO A 14 -7.86 10.45 3.03
N ASP A 15 -7.49 9.24 2.58
CA ASP A 15 -7.94 8.00 3.19
C ASP A 15 -6.99 7.67 4.36
N ARG A 16 -7.54 7.47 5.57
CA ARG A 16 -6.78 7.21 6.79
C ARG A 16 -7.10 5.81 7.31
N TYR A 17 -6.83 4.81 6.47
CA TYR A 17 -6.99 3.42 6.88
C TYR A 17 -6.00 3.07 8.00
N PRO A 18 -6.43 2.37 9.07
CA PRO A 18 -5.57 2.05 10.21
C PRO A 18 -4.42 1.13 9.81
N VAL A 19 -3.23 1.46 10.28
CA VAL A 19 -2.00 0.65 10.16
C VAL A 19 -1.64 0.17 11.57
N PRO A 20 -1.17 -1.08 11.74
CA PRO A 20 -0.80 -1.60 13.05
C PRO A 20 0.23 -0.71 13.75
N ARG A 21 0.09 -0.54 15.06
CA ARG A 21 1.07 0.22 15.85
C ARG A 21 2.24 -0.67 16.21
N ILE A 22 3.46 -0.15 16.05
CA ILE A 22 4.71 -0.84 16.35
C ILE A 22 4.70 -1.49 17.74
N HIS A 23 4.17 -0.82 18.78
CA HIS A 23 4.12 -1.38 20.14
C HIS A 23 3.19 -2.60 20.28
N GLU A 24 2.06 -2.61 19.57
CA GLU A 24 1.13 -3.73 19.56
C GLU A 24 1.79 -4.93 18.85
N THR A 25 2.44 -4.64 17.72
CA THR A 25 3.22 -5.61 16.94
C THR A 25 4.34 -6.27 17.76
N LEU A 26 5.16 -5.51 18.47
CA LEU A 26 6.26 -6.04 19.28
C LEU A 26 5.77 -6.93 20.44
N THR A 27 4.61 -6.60 21.01
CA THR A 27 4.04 -7.39 22.11
C THR A 27 3.59 -8.76 21.60
N GLN A 28 2.95 -8.82 20.44
CA GLN A 28 2.54 -10.08 19.80
C GLN A 28 3.75 -10.96 19.43
N LEU A 29 4.82 -10.35 18.93
CA LEU A 29 6.05 -11.05 18.55
C LEU A 29 6.89 -11.53 19.74
N SER A 30 6.70 -10.97 20.93
CA SER A 30 7.52 -11.28 22.12
C SER A 30 7.47 -12.75 22.56
N GLN A 31 6.43 -13.49 22.16
CA GLN A 31 6.28 -14.91 22.49
C GLN A 31 6.73 -15.85 21.37
N ALA A 32 7.14 -15.31 20.22
CA ALA A 32 7.52 -16.12 19.07
C ALA A 32 8.90 -16.77 19.27
N LYS A 33 9.04 -18.03 18.86
CA LYS A 33 10.35 -18.73 18.86
C LYS A 33 11.19 -18.37 17.64
N PHE A 34 10.53 -18.05 16.53
CA PHE A 34 11.12 -17.66 15.27
C PHE A 34 10.27 -16.53 14.71
N ILE A 35 10.91 -15.56 14.07
CA ILE A 35 10.23 -14.43 13.41
C ILE A 35 10.79 -14.36 11.99
N THR A 36 9.90 -14.29 11.01
CA THR A 36 10.24 -14.05 9.61
C THR A 36 9.70 -12.69 9.21
N ALA A 37 10.58 -11.81 8.74
CA ALA A 37 10.20 -10.52 8.18
C ALA A 37 10.39 -10.55 6.66
N MET A 38 9.35 -10.14 5.94
CA MET A 38 9.32 -10.06 4.48
C MET A 38 8.90 -8.65 4.06
N ASP A 39 9.52 -8.11 3.03
CA ASP A 39 9.14 -6.84 2.39
C ASP A 39 8.44 -7.15 1.06
N ALA A 40 7.22 -6.62 0.89
CA ALA A 40 6.47 -6.73 -0.34
C ALA A 40 7.07 -5.81 -1.40
N LEU A 41 7.93 -6.38 -2.26
CA LEU A 41 8.60 -5.61 -3.31
C LEU A 41 7.60 -4.82 -4.16
N LYS A 42 7.66 -3.48 -4.02
CA LYS A 42 6.78 -2.54 -4.71
C LYS A 42 5.29 -2.87 -4.50
N GLY A 43 4.87 -3.17 -3.27
CA GLY A 43 3.53 -3.64 -2.92
C GLY A 43 2.42 -2.85 -3.61
N SER A 44 2.40 -1.52 -3.45
CA SER A 44 1.39 -0.65 -4.08
C SER A 44 1.34 -0.77 -5.62
N HIS A 45 2.47 -0.98 -6.30
CA HIS A 45 2.54 -1.11 -7.76
C HIS A 45 1.96 -2.43 -8.30
N GLN A 46 1.58 -3.36 -7.43
CA GLN A 46 0.93 -4.60 -7.84
C GLN A 46 -0.57 -4.38 -8.11
N ASN A 47 -1.15 -3.30 -7.56
CA ASN A 47 -2.59 -3.03 -7.60
C ASN A 47 -3.04 -2.45 -8.95
N ILE A 48 -4.11 -3.02 -9.50
CA ILE A 48 -4.70 -2.63 -10.79
C ILE A 48 -5.53 -1.36 -10.63
N LEU A 49 -5.37 -0.41 -11.56
CA LEU A 49 -6.18 0.80 -11.60
C LEU A 49 -7.51 0.58 -12.31
N THR A 50 -8.56 1.21 -11.79
CA THR A 50 -9.83 1.38 -12.51
C THR A 50 -9.66 2.36 -13.66
N ASP A 51 -10.47 2.24 -14.72
CA ASP A 51 -10.33 3.07 -15.92
C ASP A 51 -10.47 4.57 -15.62
N ASN A 52 -11.36 4.93 -14.70
CA ASN A 52 -11.52 6.31 -14.24
C ASN A 52 -10.25 6.85 -13.58
N PHE A 53 -9.55 6.04 -12.78
CA PHE A 53 -8.33 6.47 -12.09
C PHE A 53 -7.12 6.51 -13.03
N LYS A 54 -7.07 5.64 -14.06
CA LYS A 54 -6.02 5.70 -15.11
C LYS A 54 -5.97 7.07 -15.79
N MET A 55 -7.13 7.70 -16.01
CA MET A 55 -7.20 9.04 -16.61
C MET A 55 -6.58 10.12 -15.73
N LEU A 56 -6.76 10.04 -14.40
CA LEU A 56 -6.19 10.99 -13.44
C LEU A 56 -4.67 10.84 -13.30
N LEU A 57 -4.14 9.67 -13.66
CA LEU A 57 -2.73 9.32 -13.54
C LEU A 57 -1.97 9.39 -14.86
N ARG A 58 -2.44 10.22 -15.81
CA ARG A 58 -1.69 10.46 -17.04
C ARG A 58 -0.47 11.33 -16.75
N ILE A 59 0.64 10.98 -17.36
CA ILE A 59 1.89 11.74 -17.31
C ILE A 59 2.29 12.17 -18.71
N ILE A 60 2.80 13.39 -18.80
CA ILE A 60 3.31 13.97 -20.03
C ILE A 60 4.83 13.83 -19.99
N VAL A 61 5.39 13.24 -21.02
CA VAL A 61 6.82 13.13 -21.25
C VAL A 61 7.15 13.69 -22.64
N HIS A 62 8.44 13.89 -22.93
CA HIS A 62 8.90 14.49 -24.19
C HIS A 62 8.39 13.77 -25.45
N CYS A 63 8.07 12.48 -25.36
CA CYS A 63 7.60 11.66 -26.47
C CYS A 63 6.08 11.38 -26.47
N GLY A 64 5.31 11.99 -25.57
CA GLY A 64 3.84 11.87 -25.58
C GLY A 64 3.21 11.76 -24.20
N ILE A 65 1.96 11.28 -24.18
CA ILE A 65 1.15 11.11 -22.97
C ILE A 65 1.02 9.62 -22.69
N PHE A 66 1.38 9.22 -21.47
CA PHE A 66 1.29 7.84 -21.00
C PHE A 66 0.36 7.76 -19.81
N GLN A 67 -0.27 6.61 -19.61
CA GLN A 67 -1.11 6.34 -18.45
C GLN A 67 -0.57 5.14 -17.67
N TYR A 68 -0.61 5.24 -16.35
CA TYR A 68 -0.30 4.09 -15.50
C TYR A 68 -1.43 3.06 -15.56
N LEU A 69 -1.06 1.76 -15.55
CA LEU A 69 -2.01 0.64 -15.44
C LEU A 69 -2.10 0.09 -14.01
N ARG A 70 -1.14 0.45 -13.18
CA ARG A 70 -0.97 0.06 -11.78
C ARG A 70 -0.75 1.31 -10.93
N ILE A 71 -1.07 1.26 -9.64
CA ILE A 71 -0.88 2.42 -8.76
C ILE A 71 0.59 2.86 -8.77
N PRO A 72 0.91 4.10 -9.18
CA PRO A 72 2.27 4.62 -9.12
C PRO A 72 2.63 5.07 -7.69
N PHE A 73 3.92 5.05 -7.37
CA PHE A 73 4.42 5.75 -6.19
C PHE A 73 4.09 7.25 -6.25
N GLY A 74 3.87 7.85 -5.08
CA GLY A 74 3.58 9.28 -4.92
C GLY A 74 2.09 9.63 -4.83
N ILE A 75 1.19 8.65 -4.92
CA ILE A 75 -0.25 8.87 -4.70
C ILE A 75 -0.59 8.84 -3.21
N LYS A 76 -1.27 9.87 -2.73
CA LYS A 76 -1.60 10.08 -1.31
C LYS A 76 -2.24 8.86 -0.64
N ASN A 77 -3.20 8.23 -1.30
CA ASN A 77 -3.99 7.14 -0.72
C ASN A 77 -3.46 5.73 -1.10
N ALA A 78 -2.33 5.62 -1.80
CA ALA A 78 -1.79 4.32 -2.20
C ALA A 78 -1.50 3.39 -1.02
N PRO A 79 -0.83 3.84 0.07
CA PRO A 79 -0.54 2.97 1.21
C PRO A 79 -1.81 2.48 1.92
N SER A 80 -2.79 3.37 2.11
CA SER A 80 -4.06 3.03 2.75
C SER A 80 -4.88 2.03 1.94
N HIS A 81 -4.89 2.19 0.61
CA HIS A 81 -5.53 1.22 -0.27
C HIS A 81 -4.83 -0.14 -0.22
N TYR A 82 -3.49 -0.15 -0.24
CA TYR A 82 -2.71 -1.40 -0.12
C TYR A 82 -2.97 -2.10 1.22
N GLN A 83 -2.92 -1.37 2.33
CA GLN A 83 -3.20 -1.90 3.66
C GLN A 83 -4.63 -2.47 3.74
N LYS A 84 -5.63 -1.78 3.20
CA LYS A 84 -7.01 -2.27 3.20
C LYS A 84 -7.15 -3.57 2.41
N MET A 85 -6.49 -3.64 1.24
CA MET A 85 -6.50 -4.83 0.42
C MET A 85 -5.85 -6.01 1.16
N ILE A 86 -4.64 -5.83 1.67
CA ILE A 86 -3.88 -6.91 2.32
C ILE A 86 -4.57 -7.38 3.60
N ASN A 87 -5.18 -6.47 4.37
CA ASN A 87 -5.99 -6.83 5.53
C ASN A 87 -7.25 -7.62 5.18
N THR A 88 -7.82 -7.38 4.00
CA THR A 88 -8.99 -8.13 3.54
C THR A 88 -8.59 -9.55 3.10
N ILE A 89 -7.42 -9.69 2.48
CA ILE A 89 -6.90 -10.97 2.01
C ILE A 89 -6.51 -11.88 3.19
N PHE A 90 -5.82 -11.34 4.19
CA PHE A 90 -5.30 -12.08 5.33
C PHE A 90 -6.10 -11.87 6.63
N LEU A 91 -7.42 -11.68 6.49
CA LEU A 91 -8.27 -11.32 7.63
C LEU A 91 -8.23 -12.38 8.73
N GLU A 92 -8.20 -13.66 8.36
CA GLU A 92 -8.18 -14.78 9.30
C GLU A 92 -6.86 -14.83 10.06
N GLU A 93 -5.73 -14.77 9.36
CA GLU A 93 -4.38 -14.82 9.93
C GLU A 93 -4.07 -13.62 10.84
N LEU A 94 -4.55 -12.43 10.43
CA LEU A 94 -4.48 -11.23 11.27
C LEU A 94 -5.32 -11.37 12.54
N SER A 95 -6.45 -12.08 12.48
CA SER A 95 -7.31 -12.32 13.64
C SER A 95 -6.74 -13.36 14.62
N GLU A 96 -5.99 -14.34 14.11
CA GLU A 96 -5.25 -15.31 14.92
C GLU A 96 -4.01 -14.70 15.58
N GLY A 97 -3.52 -13.57 15.05
CA GLY A 97 -2.49 -12.75 15.68
C GLY A 97 -1.06 -13.25 15.49
N TRP A 98 -0.85 -14.28 14.67
CA TRP A 98 0.50 -14.73 14.27
C TRP A 98 1.04 -13.98 13.05
N LEU A 99 0.17 -13.41 12.23
CA LEU A 99 0.54 -12.58 11.09
C LEU A 99 0.36 -11.10 11.43
N ILE A 100 1.33 -10.28 11.05
CA ILE A 100 1.27 -8.82 11.21
C ILE A 100 1.70 -8.16 9.91
N ILE A 101 0.88 -7.25 9.39
CA ILE A 101 1.13 -6.59 8.11
C ILE A 101 1.06 -5.07 8.25
N SER A 102 2.13 -4.36 7.90
CA SER A 102 2.22 -2.90 7.93
C SER A 102 2.72 -2.37 6.59
N ILE A 103 1.79 -1.83 5.79
CA ILE A 103 2.01 -1.35 4.43
C ILE A 103 2.78 -2.41 3.64
N ASP A 104 4.09 -2.30 3.48
CA ASP A 104 4.89 -3.25 2.70
C ASP A 104 5.55 -4.34 3.57
N ASP A 105 5.59 -4.20 4.90
CA ASP A 105 6.19 -5.18 5.82
C ASP A 105 5.20 -6.28 6.21
N ILE A 106 5.61 -7.54 6.05
CA ILE A 106 4.86 -8.73 6.46
C ILE A 106 5.71 -9.52 7.47
N ILE A 107 5.16 -9.73 8.66
CA ILE A 107 5.84 -10.41 9.77
C ILE A 107 5.04 -11.65 10.15
N VAL A 108 5.72 -12.79 10.22
CA VAL A 108 5.20 -14.13 10.59
C VAL A 108 6.01 -14.67 11.76
#